data_AF-A0A2D9GBD9-F1
#
_entry.id   AF-A0A2D9GBD9-F1
#
_cell.length_a   1.000
_cell.length_b   1.000
_cell.length_c   1.000
_cell.angle_alpha   90.00
_cell.angle_beta   90.00
_cell.angle_gamma   90.00
#
_symmetry.space_group_name_H-M   'P 1'
#
loop_
_entity.id
_entity.type
_entity.pdbx_description
1 polymer ?
#
loop_
_entity_poly.entity_id
_entity_poly.type
_entity_poly.pdbx_seq_one_letter_code
_entity_poly.pdbx_strand_id
1 'polypeptide(L)'
;MKSFTYLFVNLSCIVIPLIASFYKNYPFYKNWKYFFKANLIVASLFIIHDIYFTSLKVWSFNSDYLINFLDIFNLPIEEVLFFICIPYACVFTYFVFTKYVPENFFNVFIYRIFLNFLILLTLLSSIINYDYLYTFYTSIFLFFMLIYVKLKKFDIRKIILSYIAIVPFFFLSNGILTGSFIESPIVSYDKYENLNLRMFTIPIEDIFYGFLLIMSNCLLFDYFKYGTIKKISK
;
A
#
# COMPACT_ATOMS: atom_id res chain seq x y z
N MET A 1 -18.30 -22.26 -0.01
CA MET A 1 -17.02 -22.00 -0.69
C MET A 1 -16.27 -20.91 0.09
N LYS A 2 -15.72 -21.23 1.27
CA LYS A 2 -14.90 -20.27 2.06
C LYS A 2 -13.47 -20.19 1.53
N SER A 3 -12.90 -21.35 1.22
CA SER A 3 -11.60 -21.47 0.55
C SER A 3 -11.58 -20.62 -0.72
N PHE A 4 -10.41 -20.01 -1.02
CA PHE A 4 -10.15 -19.08 -2.13
C PHE A 4 -10.69 -17.65 -1.98
N THR A 5 -11.34 -17.28 -0.87
CA THR A 5 -11.88 -15.92 -0.71
C THR A 5 -10.78 -14.87 -0.83
N TYR A 6 -9.60 -15.11 -0.22
CA TYR A 6 -8.49 -14.16 -0.34
C TYR A 6 -8.02 -14.02 -1.79
N LEU A 7 -7.85 -15.14 -2.50
CA LEU A 7 -7.49 -15.11 -3.92
C LEU A 7 -8.50 -14.30 -4.75
N PHE A 8 -9.81 -14.46 -4.50
CA PHE A 8 -10.83 -13.70 -5.21
C PHE A 8 -10.79 -12.21 -4.92
N VAL A 9 -10.45 -11.79 -3.70
CA VAL A 9 -10.21 -10.37 -3.38
C VAL A 9 -9.08 -9.83 -4.24
N ASN A 10 -7.93 -10.52 -4.27
CA ASN A 10 -6.78 -10.10 -5.09
C ASN A 10 -7.11 -10.00 -6.58
N LEU A 11 -7.80 -11.01 -7.13
CA LEU A 11 -8.23 -11.00 -8.52
C LEU A 11 -9.21 -9.87 -8.81
N SER A 12 -10.16 -9.61 -7.91
CA SER A 12 -11.14 -8.53 -8.08
C SER A 12 -10.46 -7.16 -8.12
N CYS A 13 -9.42 -6.95 -7.31
CA CYS A 13 -8.65 -5.70 -7.32
C CYS A 13 -7.87 -5.48 -8.63
N ILE A 14 -7.35 -6.54 -9.27
CA ILE A 14 -6.48 -6.39 -10.44
C ILE A 14 -7.22 -6.44 -11.78
N VAL A 15 -8.38 -7.10 -11.88
CA VAL A 15 -9.07 -7.35 -13.17
C VAL A 15 -9.34 -6.08 -13.96
N ILE A 16 -9.94 -5.06 -13.35
CA ILE A 16 -10.27 -3.80 -14.04
C ILE A 16 -8.99 -3.05 -14.47
N PRO A 17 -8.01 -2.78 -13.58
CA PRO A 17 -6.73 -2.19 -13.97
C PRO A 17 -6.01 -2.98 -15.07
N LEU A 18 -6.03 -4.31 -15.00
CA LEU A 18 -5.34 -5.18 -15.95
C LEU A 18 -5.95 -5.06 -17.35
N ILE A 19 -7.28 -5.13 -17.46
CA ILE A 19 -7.98 -4.93 -18.74
C ILE A 19 -7.74 -3.50 -19.26
N ALA A 20 -7.92 -2.50 -18.40
CA ALA A 20 -7.73 -1.10 -18.76
C ALA A 20 -6.28 -0.76 -19.17
N SER A 21 -5.31 -1.57 -18.75
CA SER A 21 -3.91 -1.41 -19.15
C SER A 21 -3.67 -1.56 -20.65
N PHE A 22 -4.59 -2.20 -21.38
CA PHE A 22 -4.56 -2.34 -22.83
C PHE A 22 -5.30 -1.23 -23.59
N TYR A 23 -5.81 -0.22 -22.88
CA TYR A 23 -6.46 0.93 -23.50
C TYR A 23 -5.51 1.68 -24.44
N LYS A 24 -5.92 1.85 -25.71
CA LYS A 24 -5.05 2.27 -26.81
C LYS A 24 -4.37 3.63 -26.59
N ASN A 25 -5.06 4.59 -25.98
CA ASN A 25 -4.55 5.95 -25.83
C ASN A 25 -3.48 6.06 -24.72
N TYR A 26 -3.59 5.23 -23.68
CA TYR A 26 -2.66 5.23 -22.54
C TYR A 26 -2.33 3.79 -22.12
N PRO A 27 -1.55 3.07 -22.94
CA PRO A 27 -1.31 1.64 -22.71
C PRO A 27 -0.32 1.45 -21.55
N PHE A 28 -0.85 1.14 -20.36
CA PHE A 28 -0.01 0.86 -19.19
C PHE A 28 0.84 -0.40 -19.38
N TYR A 29 0.39 -1.37 -20.18
CA TYR A 29 1.17 -2.60 -20.45
C TYR A 29 2.57 -2.32 -21.02
N LYS A 30 2.75 -1.22 -21.76
CA LYS A 30 4.06 -0.79 -22.28
C LYS A 30 5.03 -0.36 -21.17
N ASN A 31 4.54 -0.12 -19.96
CA ASN A 31 5.30 0.30 -18.79
C ASN A 31 5.51 -0.82 -17.77
N TRP A 32 5.02 -2.05 -18.03
CA TRP A 32 5.12 -3.17 -17.10
C TRP A 32 6.55 -3.48 -16.68
N LYS A 33 7.53 -3.38 -17.59
CA LYS A 33 8.94 -3.58 -17.23
C LYS A 33 9.44 -2.63 -16.12
N TYR A 34 8.89 -1.42 -16.03
CA TYR A 34 9.24 -0.46 -14.99
C TYR A 34 8.46 -0.74 -13.71
N PHE A 35 7.18 -1.10 -13.84
CA PHE A 35 6.35 -1.53 -12.73
C PHE A 35 6.93 -2.76 -12.04
N PHE A 36 7.17 -3.86 -12.76
CA PHE A 36 7.68 -5.09 -12.16
C PHE A 36 9.07 -4.93 -11.54
N LYS A 37 9.94 -4.07 -12.10
CA LYS A 37 11.21 -3.72 -11.45
C LYS A 37 11.02 -2.99 -10.12
N ALA A 38 10.10 -2.02 -10.07
CA ALA A 38 9.76 -1.31 -8.84
C ALA A 38 9.10 -2.26 -7.83
N ASN A 39 8.07 -2.99 -8.26
CA ASN A 39 7.28 -3.87 -7.43
C ASN A 39 8.10 -5.01 -6.86
N LEU A 40 8.99 -5.65 -7.63
CA LEU A 40 9.83 -6.73 -7.11
C LEU A 40 10.69 -6.25 -5.93
N ILE A 41 11.27 -5.05 -6.01
CA ILE A 41 12.08 -4.49 -4.92
C ILE A 41 11.20 -4.21 -3.70
N VAL A 42 10.07 -3.53 -3.89
CA VAL A 42 9.19 -3.14 -2.76
C VAL A 42 8.53 -4.38 -2.15
N ALA A 43 7.93 -5.25 -2.97
CA ALA A 43 7.30 -6.48 -2.51
C ALA A 43 8.28 -7.36 -1.74
N SER A 44 9.54 -7.49 -2.18
CA SER A 44 10.54 -8.25 -1.42
C SER A 44 10.74 -7.73 0.00
N LEU A 45 10.85 -6.40 0.18
CA LEU A 45 11.02 -5.79 1.50
C LEU A 45 9.79 -5.99 2.39
N PHE A 46 8.60 -5.82 1.81
CA PHE A 46 7.34 -5.96 2.53
C PHE A 46 7.02 -7.41 2.87
N ILE A 47 7.29 -8.37 1.97
CA ILE A 47 7.13 -9.80 2.23
C ILE A 47 8.07 -10.25 3.35
N ILE A 48 9.32 -9.77 3.37
CA ILE A 48 10.26 -10.06 4.47
C ILE A 48 9.71 -9.54 5.80
N HIS A 49 9.16 -8.32 5.79
CA HIS A 49 8.50 -7.75 6.96
C HIS A 49 7.29 -8.60 7.39
N ASP A 50 6.45 -9.02 6.45
CA ASP A 50 5.25 -9.83 6.70
C ASP A 50 5.56 -11.21 7.27
N ILE A 51 6.58 -11.89 6.73
CA ILE A 51 7.11 -13.15 7.26
C ILE A 51 7.53 -12.98 8.72
N TYR A 52 8.29 -11.91 9.01
CA TYR A 52 8.74 -11.61 10.37
C TYR A 52 7.57 -11.32 11.32
N PHE A 53 6.65 -10.44 10.93
CA PHE A 53 5.51 -10.04 11.77
C PHE A 53 4.53 -11.19 12.02
N THR A 54 4.31 -12.02 11.00
CA THR A 54 3.50 -13.25 11.14
C THR A 54 4.18 -14.25 12.08
N SER A 55 5.53 -14.34 12.07
CA SER A 55 6.26 -15.22 12.99
C SER A 55 6.16 -14.77 14.46
N LEU A 56 6.02 -13.46 14.67
CA LEU A 56 5.76 -12.84 15.98
C LEU A 56 4.27 -12.84 16.37
N LYS A 57 3.38 -13.32 15.50
CA LYS A 57 1.92 -13.30 15.67
C LYS A 57 1.32 -11.90 15.79
N VAL A 58 1.99 -10.87 15.26
CA VAL A 58 1.43 -9.51 15.17
C VAL A 58 0.18 -9.51 14.29
N TRP A 59 0.19 -10.31 13.21
CA TRP A 59 -1.02 -10.77 12.53
C TRP A 59 -0.92 -12.24 12.15
N SER A 60 -2.06 -12.81 11.81
CA SER A 60 -2.21 -14.21 11.43
C SER A 60 -3.28 -14.37 10.35
N PHE A 61 -3.16 -15.46 9.58
CA PHE A 61 -4.05 -15.76 8.47
C PHE A 61 -4.97 -16.93 8.80
N ASN A 62 -6.24 -16.79 8.45
CA ASN A 62 -7.24 -17.83 8.65
C ASN A 62 -7.27 -18.81 7.47
N SER A 63 -6.82 -20.04 7.70
CA SER A 63 -6.75 -21.12 6.71
C SER A 63 -8.08 -21.48 6.06
N ASP A 64 -9.22 -21.20 6.69
CA ASP A 64 -10.55 -21.48 6.12
C ASP A 64 -10.80 -20.74 4.80
N TYR A 65 -10.11 -19.60 4.58
CA TYR A 65 -10.29 -18.73 3.42
C TYR A 65 -9.15 -18.83 2.39
N LEU A 66 -8.15 -19.68 2.67
CA LEU A 66 -6.95 -19.84 1.86
C LEU A 66 -6.99 -21.09 0.98
N ILE A 67 -6.02 -21.17 0.08
CA ILE A 67 -5.69 -22.30 -0.78
C ILE A 67 -5.02 -23.43 0.04
N ASN A 68 -4.25 -23.08 1.09
CA ASN A 68 -3.59 -23.98 2.07
C ASN A 68 -2.50 -24.93 1.55
N PHE A 69 -2.30 -25.09 0.23
CA PHE A 69 -1.26 -25.98 -0.31
C PHE A 69 -0.04 -25.24 -0.88
N LEU A 70 -0.01 -23.90 -0.81
CA LEU A 70 1.08 -23.06 -1.30
C LEU A 70 1.37 -21.95 -0.29
N ASP A 71 2.34 -22.19 0.59
CA ASP A 71 2.84 -21.18 1.52
C ASP A 71 4.31 -20.90 1.22
N ILE A 72 4.71 -19.63 1.31
CA ILE A 72 6.10 -19.21 1.27
C ILE A 72 6.53 -18.92 2.71
N PHE A 73 7.32 -19.83 3.29
CA PHE A 73 7.62 -19.87 4.73
C PHE A 73 6.34 -19.99 5.58
N ASN A 74 5.94 -18.93 6.27
CA ASN A 74 4.73 -18.83 7.09
C ASN A 74 3.67 -17.91 6.46
N LEU A 75 3.88 -17.49 5.21
CA LEU A 75 3.02 -16.55 4.51
C LEU A 75 2.21 -17.29 3.41
N PRO A 76 0.88 -17.14 3.38
CA PRO A 76 0.08 -17.75 2.32
C PRO A 76 0.39 -17.12 0.97
N ILE A 77 0.31 -17.90 -0.11
CA ILE A 77 0.56 -17.38 -1.47
C ILE A 77 -0.34 -16.20 -1.82
N GLU A 78 -1.55 -16.14 -1.28
CA GLU A 78 -2.48 -15.03 -1.49
C GLU A 78 -1.95 -13.72 -0.91
N GLU A 79 -1.24 -13.74 0.22
CA GLU A 79 -0.60 -12.54 0.76
C GLU A 79 0.59 -12.11 -0.11
N VAL A 80 1.36 -13.06 -0.63
CA VAL A 80 2.43 -12.76 -1.60
C VAL A 80 1.85 -12.12 -2.86
N LEU A 81 0.71 -12.63 -3.34
CA LEU A 81 -0.01 -12.06 -4.48
C LEU A 81 -0.62 -10.69 -4.16
N PHE A 82 -1.02 -10.43 -2.92
CA PHE A 82 -1.50 -9.12 -2.47
C PHE A 82 -0.45 -8.03 -2.72
N PHE A 83 0.83 -8.31 -2.42
CA PHE A 83 1.96 -7.41 -2.71
C PHE A 83 2.25 -7.20 -4.21
N ILE A 84 1.55 -7.89 -5.11
CA ILE A 84 1.62 -7.68 -6.56
C ILE A 84 0.32 -7.04 -7.07
N CYS A 85 -0.83 -7.63 -6.75
CA CYS A 85 -2.15 -7.22 -7.23
C CYS A 85 -2.54 -5.82 -6.77
N ILE A 86 -2.37 -5.51 -5.48
CA ILE A 86 -2.73 -4.20 -4.95
C ILE A 86 -1.80 -3.12 -5.50
N PRO A 87 -0.45 -3.25 -5.43
CA PRO A 87 0.42 -2.27 -6.05
C PRO A 87 0.21 -2.10 -7.55
N TYR A 88 -0.15 -3.16 -8.30
CA TYR A 88 -0.48 -3.04 -9.72
C TYR A 88 -1.67 -2.09 -9.92
N ALA A 89 -2.77 -2.33 -9.21
CA ALA A 89 -3.98 -1.50 -9.30
C ALA A 89 -3.70 -0.04 -8.91
N CYS A 90 -2.91 0.16 -7.86
CA CYS A 90 -2.56 1.48 -7.35
C CYS A 90 -1.61 2.24 -8.29
N VAL A 91 -0.56 1.59 -8.81
CA VAL A 91 0.38 2.22 -9.75
C VAL A 91 -0.28 2.48 -11.10
N PHE A 92 -1.19 1.60 -11.56
CA PHE A 92 -2.03 1.88 -12.72
C PHE A 92 -2.87 3.16 -12.52
N THR A 93 -3.53 3.28 -11.38
CA THR A 93 -4.32 4.48 -11.03
C THR A 93 -3.43 5.73 -11.00
N TYR A 94 -2.26 5.65 -10.35
CA TYR A 94 -1.26 6.71 -10.37
C TYR A 94 -0.85 7.08 -11.80
N PHE A 95 -0.55 6.10 -12.66
CA PHE A 95 -0.20 6.32 -14.07
C PHE A 95 -1.30 7.09 -14.81
N VAL A 96 -2.57 6.73 -14.63
CA VAL A 96 -3.71 7.46 -15.21
C VAL A 96 -3.74 8.90 -14.66
N PHE A 97 -3.58 9.09 -13.36
CA PHE A 97 -3.55 10.42 -12.74
C PHE A 97 -2.40 11.28 -13.27
N THR A 98 -1.24 10.69 -13.57
CA THR A 98 -0.14 11.45 -14.18
C THR A 98 -0.49 12.04 -15.54
N LYS A 99 -1.42 11.43 -16.27
CA LYS A 99 -1.87 11.84 -17.61
C LYS A 99 -3.01 12.84 -17.59
N TYR A 100 -3.99 12.64 -16.70
CA TYR A 100 -5.24 13.41 -16.72
C TYR A 100 -5.31 14.52 -15.68
N VAL A 101 -4.56 14.43 -14.57
CA VAL A 101 -4.61 15.44 -13.51
C VAL A 101 -3.61 16.57 -13.79
N PRO A 102 -4.07 17.83 -13.88
CA PRO A 102 -3.19 18.99 -14.05
C PRO A 102 -2.21 19.15 -12.89
N GLU A 103 -1.02 19.70 -13.18
CA GLU A 103 0.06 19.85 -12.18
C GLU A 103 -0.23 20.85 -11.06
N ASN A 104 -1.16 21.78 -11.32
CA ASN A 104 -1.62 22.80 -10.39
C ASN A 104 -2.87 22.39 -9.61
N PHE A 105 -3.39 21.17 -9.80
CA PHE A 105 -4.62 20.72 -9.14
C PHE A 105 -4.51 20.77 -7.61
N PHE A 106 -3.35 20.40 -7.06
CA PHE A 106 -3.10 20.44 -5.62
C PHE A 106 -2.07 21.51 -5.26
N ASN A 107 -2.50 22.49 -4.46
CA ASN A 107 -1.70 23.65 -4.08
C ASN A 107 -0.43 23.22 -3.31
N VAL A 108 0.73 23.73 -3.73
CA VAL A 108 2.04 23.39 -3.15
C VAL A 108 2.15 23.80 -1.68
N PHE A 109 1.55 24.93 -1.29
CA PHE A 109 1.53 25.40 0.10
C PHE A 109 0.76 24.44 1.00
N ILE A 110 -0.48 24.08 0.61
CA ILE A 110 -1.32 23.11 1.34
C ILE A 110 -0.61 21.75 1.43
N TYR A 111 -0.01 21.30 0.32
CA TYR A 111 0.80 20.08 0.29
C TYR A 111 1.96 20.12 1.30
N ARG A 112 2.71 21.22 1.39
CA ARG A 112 3.83 21.35 2.33
C ARG A 112 3.37 21.30 3.78
N ILE A 113 2.23 21.92 4.10
CA ILE A 113 1.60 21.84 5.43
C ILE A 113 1.23 20.39 5.73
N PHE A 114 0.51 19.73 4.82
CA PHE A 114 0.10 18.34 4.97
C PHE A 114 1.29 17.39 5.17
N LEU A 115 2.36 17.55 4.37
CA LEU A 115 3.56 16.73 4.49
C LEU A 115 4.24 16.92 5.85
N ASN A 116 4.38 18.16 6.32
CA ASN A 116 4.98 18.44 7.64
C ASN A 116 4.12 17.89 8.77
N PHE A 117 2.80 17.99 8.65
CA PHE A 117 1.86 17.40 9.59
C PHE A 117 2.02 15.88 9.66
N LEU A 118 2.05 15.17 8.52
CA LEU A 118 2.25 13.72 8.50
C LEU A 118 3.61 13.30 9.07
N ILE A 119 4.68 14.05 8.80
CA ILE A 119 6.01 13.81 9.38
C ILE A 119 5.95 13.93 10.90
N LEU A 120 5.32 14.98 11.43
CA LEU A 120 5.19 15.16 12.88
C LEU A 120 4.32 14.08 13.51
N LEU A 121 3.19 13.74 12.87
CA LEU A 121 2.27 12.70 13.33
C LEU A 121 2.95 11.34 13.44
N THR A 122 3.66 10.92 12.38
CA THR A 122 4.36 9.63 12.33
C THR A 122 5.53 9.57 13.32
N LEU A 123 6.27 10.68 13.49
CA LEU A 123 7.31 10.77 14.51
C LEU A 123 6.75 10.60 15.92
N LEU A 124 5.73 11.40 16.28
CA LEU A 124 5.10 11.33 17.59
C LEU A 124 4.47 9.96 17.84
N SER A 125 3.78 9.39 16.85
CA SER A 125 3.22 8.04 16.95
C SER A 125 4.29 6.99 17.23
N SER A 126 5.45 7.05 16.55
CA SER A 126 6.55 6.11 16.80
C SER A 126 7.18 6.26 18.19
N ILE A 127 7.26 7.48 18.74
CA ILE A 127 7.85 7.71 20.07
C ILE A 127 6.87 7.32 21.18
N ILE A 128 5.58 7.61 21.03
CA ILE A 128 4.57 7.38 22.07
C ILE A 128 4.18 5.89 22.11
N ASN A 129 4.12 5.23 20.96
CA ASN A 129 3.58 3.87 20.82
C ASN A 129 4.69 2.86 20.49
N TYR A 130 5.89 3.03 21.05
CA TYR A 130 7.05 2.18 20.75
C TYR A 130 6.89 0.72 21.19
N ASP A 131 6.00 0.45 22.16
CA ASP A 131 5.70 -0.90 22.66
C ASP A 131 4.75 -1.70 21.73
N TYR A 132 4.04 -1.03 20.81
CA TYR A 132 3.11 -1.68 19.87
C TYR A 132 3.81 -1.92 18.53
N LEU A 133 4.24 -3.15 18.24
CA LEU A 133 5.14 -3.39 17.10
C LEU A 133 4.55 -2.90 15.76
N TYR A 134 3.27 -3.15 15.49
CA TYR A 134 2.67 -2.74 14.22
C TYR A 134 2.59 -1.22 14.11
N THR A 135 2.13 -0.53 15.16
CA THR A 135 2.08 0.93 15.19
C THR A 135 3.47 1.54 15.06
N PHE A 136 4.44 1.03 15.82
CA PHE A 136 5.80 1.53 15.85
C PHE A 136 6.48 1.43 14.49
N TYR A 137 6.55 0.22 13.92
CA TYR A 137 7.27 -0.02 12.67
C TYR A 137 6.60 0.66 11.47
N THR A 138 5.27 0.67 11.42
CA THR A 138 4.53 1.42 10.38
C THR A 138 4.83 2.91 10.46
N SER A 139 4.77 3.48 11.67
CA SER A 139 5.02 4.92 11.87
C SER A 139 6.46 5.31 11.60
N ILE A 140 7.45 4.55 12.08
CA ILE A 140 8.86 4.91 11.91
C ILE A 140 9.33 4.76 10.45
N PHE A 141 8.90 3.72 9.75
CA PHE A 141 9.24 3.54 8.33
C PHE A 141 8.59 4.63 7.47
N LEU A 142 7.32 4.96 7.73
CA LEU A 142 6.67 6.06 7.03
C LEU A 142 7.33 7.40 7.35
N PHE A 143 7.70 7.66 8.61
CA PHE A 143 8.44 8.86 9.00
C PHE A 143 9.73 9.03 8.18
N PHE A 144 10.59 8.00 8.13
CA PHE A 144 11.84 8.07 7.37
C PHE A 144 11.60 8.27 5.88
N MET A 145 10.58 7.62 5.32
CA MET A 145 10.23 7.78 3.92
C MET A 145 9.74 9.20 3.60
N LEU A 146 8.92 9.80 4.47
CA LEU A 146 8.44 11.18 4.31
C LEU A 146 9.58 12.21 4.47
N ILE A 147 10.51 11.98 5.40
CA ILE A 147 11.72 12.78 5.54
C ILE A 147 12.56 12.69 4.26
N TYR A 148 12.76 11.48 3.71
CA TYR A 148 13.47 11.28 2.46
C TYR A 148 12.83 12.04 1.29
N VAL A 149 11.50 11.93 1.14
CA VAL A 149 10.72 12.70 0.15
C VAL A 149 10.94 14.21 0.30
N LYS A 150 10.88 14.72 1.54
CA LYS A 150 11.08 16.15 1.85
C LYS A 150 12.49 16.61 1.51
N LEU A 151 13.52 15.87 1.92
CA LEU A 151 14.93 16.19 1.67
C LEU A 151 15.27 16.17 0.19
N LYS A 152 14.76 15.20 -0.57
CA LYS A 152 14.96 15.11 -2.02
C LYS A 152 14.03 16.03 -2.84
N LYS A 153 13.09 16.72 -2.16
CA LYS A 153 12.08 17.61 -2.74
C LYS A 153 11.20 16.91 -3.78
N PHE A 154 10.93 15.62 -3.59
CA PHE A 154 10.07 14.87 -4.48
C PHE A 154 8.63 15.40 -4.43
N ASP A 155 8.01 15.46 -5.61
CA ASP A 155 6.63 15.91 -5.77
C ASP A 155 5.69 14.70 -5.74
N ILE A 156 5.17 14.39 -4.56
CA ILE A 156 4.27 13.24 -4.35
C ILE A 156 2.78 13.63 -4.41
N ARG A 157 2.43 14.84 -4.87
CA ARG A 157 1.03 15.32 -4.88
C ARG A 157 0.11 14.39 -5.69
N LYS A 158 0.56 13.94 -6.86
CA LYS A 158 -0.18 12.98 -7.69
C LYS A 158 -0.28 11.60 -7.06
N ILE A 159 0.73 11.17 -6.29
CA ILE A 159 0.68 9.93 -5.50
C ILE A 159 -0.40 10.05 -4.43
N ILE A 160 -0.41 11.15 -3.66
CA ILE A 160 -1.43 11.41 -2.63
C ILE A 160 -2.84 11.41 -3.24
N LEU A 161 -3.03 12.12 -4.36
CA LEU A 161 -4.33 12.16 -5.05
C LEU A 161 -4.76 10.77 -5.53
N SER A 162 -3.84 9.99 -6.12
CA SER A 162 -4.15 8.62 -6.53
C SER A 162 -4.48 7.73 -5.32
N TYR A 163 -3.78 7.89 -4.20
CA TYR A 163 -4.03 7.13 -2.98
C TYR A 163 -5.42 7.44 -2.41
N ILE A 164 -5.78 8.73 -2.31
CA ILE A 164 -7.13 9.16 -1.89
C ILE A 164 -8.20 8.57 -2.81
N ALA A 165 -7.98 8.54 -4.12
CA ALA A 165 -8.93 7.97 -5.07
C ALA A 165 -9.12 6.45 -4.90
N ILE A 166 -8.12 5.75 -4.35
CA ILE A 166 -8.15 4.30 -4.11
C ILE A 166 -8.81 3.97 -2.75
N VAL A 167 -8.91 4.91 -1.81
CA VAL A 167 -9.46 4.69 -0.46
C VAL A 167 -10.81 3.95 -0.46
N PRO A 168 -11.80 4.26 -1.32
CA PRO A 168 -13.05 3.48 -1.36
C PRO A 168 -12.82 1.99 -1.69
N PHE A 169 -11.91 1.68 -2.61
CA PHE A 169 -11.56 0.31 -2.98
C PHE A 169 -10.75 -0.38 -1.89
N PHE A 170 -9.87 0.37 -1.20
CA PHE A 170 -9.17 -0.12 -0.01
C PHE A 170 -10.16 -0.54 1.09
N PHE A 171 -11.19 0.27 1.37
CA PHE A 171 -12.22 -0.11 2.34
C PHE A 171 -12.96 -1.39 1.95
N LEU A 172 -13.19 -1.61 0.65
CA LEU A 172 -13.81 -2.84 0.17
C LEU A 172 -12.88 -4.04 0.31
N SER A 173 -11.63 -3.96 -0.16
CA SER A 173 -10.68 -5.07 -0.08
C SER A 173 -10.29 -5.37 1.35
N ASN A 174 -9.71 -4.40 2.07
CA ASN A 174 -9.23 -4.59 3.43
C ASN A 174 -10.38 -4.80 4.41
N GLY A 175 -11.56 -4.25 4.13
CA GLY A 175 -12.78 -4.55 4.89
C GLY A 175 -13.06 -6.05 4.87
N ILE A 176 -13.14 -6.66 3.68
CA ILE A 176 -13.35 -8.11 3.55
C ILE A 176 -12.22 -8.89 4.25
N LEU A 177 -10.96 -8.54 4.01
CA LEU A 177 -9.82 -9.23 4.61
C LEU A 177 -9.88 -9.21 6.15
N THR A 178 -10.35 -8.11 6.74
CA THR A 178 -10.44 -7.94 8.20
C THR A 178 -11.79 -8.35 8.79
N GLY A 179 -12.67 -8.99 8.01
CA GLY A 179 -13.89 -9.62 8.52
C GLY A 179 -15.20 -8.89 8.21
N SER A 180 -15.19 -7.83 7.41
CA SER A 180 -16.44 -7.25 6.90
C SER A 180 -17.10 -8.21 5.93
N PHE A 181 -18.42 -8.40 6.06
CA PHE A 181 -19.25 -9.25 5.18
C PHE A 181 -18.94 -10.76 5.20
N ILE A 182 -18.07 -11.23 6.10
CA ILE A 182 -17.73 -12.65 6.26
C ILE A 182 -17.80 -13.06 7.74
N GLU A 183 -17.88 -14.36 8.03
CA GLU A 183 -18.09 -14.88 9.39
C GLU A 183 -16.90 -14.65 10.33
N SER A 184 -15.68 -14.66 9.77
CA SER A 184 -14.45 -14.49 10.52
C SER A 184 -13.39 -13.81 9.63
N PRO A 185 -12.49 -12.99 10.19
CA PRO A 185 -11.45 -12.31 9.43
C PRO A 185 -10.52 -13.30 8.71
N ILE A 186 -10.09 -12.92 7.51
CA ILE A 186 -9.00 -13.60 6.77
C ILE A 186 -7.67 -13.24 7.41
N VAL A 187 -7.48 -11.95 7.73
CA VAL A 187 -6.29 -11.42 8.40
C VAL A 187 -6.71 -10.89 9.77
N SER A 188 -6.17 -11.50 10.81
CA SER A 188 -6.41 -11.13 12.21
C SER A 188 -5.18 -10.46 12.79
N TYR A 189 -5.38 -9.30 13.42
CA TYR A 189 -4.30 -8.54 14.05
C TYR A 189 -4.36 -8.68 15.57
N ASP A 190 -3.20 -8.82 16.21
CA ASP A 190 -3.10 -8.77 17.66
C ASP A 190 -3.38 -7.34 18.15
N LYS A 191 -4.35 -7.21 19.06
CA LYS A 191 -4.74 -5.94 19.68
C LYS A 191 -3.66 -5.36 20.60
N TYR A 192 -2.70 -6.16 21.03
CA TYR A 192 -1.57 -5.72 21.86
C TYR A 192 -0.40 -5.17 21.02
N GLU A 193 -0.48 -5.30 19.70
CA GLU A 193 0.59 -4.88 18.79
C GLU A 193 0.19 -3.66 17.93
N ASN A 194 -1.04 -3.18 18.06
CA ASN A 194 -1.56 -1.99 17.37
C ASN A 194 -2.33 -1.07 18.35
N LEU A 195 -2.78 0.09 17.88
CA LEU A 195 -3.54 1.04 18.69
C LEU A 195 -4.94 0.54 19.09
N ASN A 196 -5.35 -0.63 18.58
CA ASN A 196 -6.71 -1.16 18.66
C ASN A 196 -7.78 -0.16 18.19
N LEU A 197 -7.39 0.81 17.37
CA LEU A 197 -8.27 1.75 16.69
C LEU A 197 -8.57 1.20 15.31
N ARG A 198 -9.87 1.16 14.95
CA ARG A 198 -10.31 0.61 13.67
C ARG A 198 -11.21 1.57 12.91
N MET A 199 -11.13 1.51 11.59
CA MET A 199 -12.10 2.09 10.67
C MET A 199 -12.92 0.93 10.11
N PHE A 200 -14.15 0.78 10.61
CA PHE A 200 -14.91 -0.45 10.49
C PHE A 200 -14.12 -1.62 11.11
N THR A 201 -13.73 -2.62 10.32
CA THR A 201 -12.93 -3.76 10.78
C THR A 201 -11.42 -3.55 10.58
N ILE A 202 -11.00 -2.51 9.87
CA ILE A 202 -9.62 -2.31 9.41
C ILE A 202 -8.81 -1.55 10.47
N PRO A 203 -7.63 -2.02 10.89
CA PRO A 203 -6.73 -1.23 11.75
C PRO A 203 -6.39 0.13 11.14
N ILE A 204 -6.24 1.16 11.97
CA ILE A 204 -5.90 2.50 11.47
C ILE A 204 -4.52 2.55 10.81
N GLU A 205 -3.61 1.68 11.26
CA GLU A 205 -2.26 1.51 10.75
C GLU A 205 -2.23 1.10 9.27
N ASP A 206 -3.22 0.32 8.80
CA ASP A 206 -3.29 -0.14 7.40
C ASP A 206 -3.29 1.03 6.40
N ILE A 207 -3.88 2.17 6.76
CA ILE A 207 -3.85 3.37 5.89
C ILE A 207 -2.41 3.90 5.74
N PHE A 208 -1.61 3.86 6.80
CA PHE A 208 -0.24 4.34 6.79
C PHE A 208 0.70 3.32 6.15
N TYR A 209 0.51 2.03 6.44
CA TYR A 209 1.24 0.93 5.83
C TYR A 209 0.97 0.85 4.33
N GLY A 210 -0.30 0.92 3.92
CA GLY A 210 -0.71 1.01 2.53
C GLY A 210 -0.12 2.24 1.83
N PHE A 211 -0.12 3.41 2.48
CA PHE A 211 0.46 4.61 1.87
C PHE A 211 1.97 4.46 1.67
N LEU A 212 2.70 3.89 2.64
CA LEU A 212 4.12 3.58 2.51
C LEU A 212 4.39 2.62 1.34
N LEU A 213 3.62 1.53 1.24
CA LEU A 213 3.72 0.54 0.17
C LEU A 213 3.51 1.18 -1.21
N ILE A 214 2.41 1.93 -1.38
CA ILE A 214 2.06 2.52 -2.67
C ILE A 214 3.01 3.66 -3.05
N MET A 215 3.38 4.53 -2.11
CA MET A 215 4.34 5.60 -2.36
C MET A 215 5.69 5.04 -2.80
N SER A 216 6.18 3.96 -2.16
CA SER A 216 7.44 3.31 -2.53
C SER A 216 7.39 2.74 -3.95
N ASN A 217 6.30 2.06 -4.30
CA ASN A 217 6.08 1.53 -5.66
C ASN A 217 6.04 2.66 -6.71
N CYS A 218 5.27 3.72 -6.48
CA CYS A 218 5.14 4.83 -7.43
C CYS A 218 6.45 5.59 -7.65
N LEU A 219 7.22 5.84 -6.58
CA LEU A 219 8.50 6.54 -6.67
C LEU A 219 9.55 5.73 -7.44
N LEU A 220 9.66 4.42 -7.16
CA LEU A 220 10.56 3.54 -7.91
C LEU A 220 10.08 3.34 -9.36
N PHE A 221 8.77 3.27 -9.59
CA PHE A 221 8.21 3.22 -10.94
C PHE A 221 8.63 4.44 -11.77
N ASP A 222 8.49 5.64 -11.22
CA ASP A 222 8.92 6.88 -11.88
C ASP A 222 10.44 6.90 -12.10
N TYR A 223 11.22 6.49 -11.10
CA TYR A 223 12.68 6.40 -11.23
C TYR A 223 13.09 5.45 -12.36
N PHE A 224 12.56 4.24 -12.42
CA PHE A 224 12.91 3.28 -13.49
C PHE A 224 12.42 3.72 -14.86
N LYS A 225 11.30 4.44 -14.92
CA LYS A 225 10.71 4.90 -16.18
C LYS A 225 11.41 6.12 -16.76
N TYR A 226 11.74 7.11 -15.93
CA TYR A 226 12.24 8.41 -16.36
C TYR A 226 13.71 8.67 -15.97
N GLY A 227 14.34 7.76 -15.24
CA GLY A 227 15.70 7.93 -14.67
C GLY A 227 15.77 8.92 -13.51
N THR A 228 14.67 9.61 -13.21
CA THR A 228 14.57 10.62 -12.15
C THR A 228 13.15 10.63 -11.58
N ILE A 229 13.03 11.12 -10.34
CA ILE A 229 11.73 11.38 -9.71
C ILE A 229 11.46 12.87 -9.81
N LYS A 230 10.22 13.22 -10.15
CA LYS A 230 9.78 14.61 -10.26
C LYS A 230 10.01 15.37 -8.95
N LYS A 231 10.53 16.59 -9.07
CA LYS A 231 10.73 17.50 -7.94
C LYS A 231 9.75 18.66 -7.99
N ILE A 232 9.44 19.22 -6.83
CA ILE A 232 8.64 20.44 -6.72
C ILE A 232 9.45 21.58 -7.34
N SER A 233 8.88 22.27 -8.32
CA SER A 233 9.48 23.48 -8.89
C SER A 233 9.66 24.53 -7.79
N LYS A 234 10.76 25.28 -7.84
CA LYS A 234 11.06 26.34 -6.86
C LYS A 234 9.90 27.33 -6.77
#